data_AF-A0A0B4RBT5-F1
#
_entry.id   AF-A0A0B4RBT5-F1
#
_cell.length_a   1.000
_cell.length_b   1.000
_cell.length_c   1.000
_cell.angle_alpha   90.00
_cell.angle_beta   90.00
_cell.angle_gamma   90.00
#
_symmetry.space_group_name_H-M   'P 1'
#
loop_
_entity.id
_entity.type
_entity.pdbx_description
1 polymer ?
#
loop_
_entity_poly.entity_id
_entity_poly.type
_entity_poly.pdbx_seq_one_letter_code
_entity_poly.pdbx_strand_id
1 'polypeptide(L)'
;MNNNVYSIEILSSGKYESWEFESREKRDSFYHKLIHEFNNQKINKQESEVDDTKVVQLSSNNLELQKEGEYVQSMTVEWFDYDVFSRMLDFINSKF
;
A
#
# COMPACT_ATOMS: atom_id res chain seq x y z
N MET A 1 9.92 18.88 13.60
CA MET A 1 8.97 17.76 13.49
C MET A 1 9.71 16.66 12.74
N ASN A 2 10.28 15.70 13.48
CA ASN A 2 11.01 14.54 12.95
C ASN A 2 10.00 13.43 12.67
N ASN A 3 9.13 13.63 11.70
CA ASN A 3 8.01 12.73 11.53
C ASN A 3 8.32 11.84 10.33
N ASN A 4 8.97 10.71 10.61
CA ASN A 4 8.94 9.59 9.68
C ASN A 4 7.48 9.29 9.36
N VAL A 5 7.18 9.03 8.09
CA VAL A 5 5.84 8.67 7.62
C VAL A 5 5.86 7.22 7.21
N TYR A 6 4.96 6.44 7.79
CA TYR A 6 4.75 5.04 7.45
C TYR A 6 3.31 4.92 6.97
N SER A 7 3.10 4.63 5.68
CA SER A 7 1.76 4.57 5.12
C SER A 7 1.51 3.32 4.29
N ILE A 8 0.24 2.95 4.20
CA ILE A 8 -0.27 2.05 3.17
C ILE A 8 -1.17 2.86 2.28
N GLU A 9 -1.07 2.64 0.98
CA GLU A 9 -1.83 3.38 -0.01
C GLU A 9 -2.47 2.42 -1.00
N ILE A 10 -3.67 2.78 -1.43
CA ILE A 10 -4.40 2.07 -2.49
C ILE A 10 -4.62 3.04 -3.64
N LEU A 11 -4.26 2.60 -4.84
CA LEU A 11 -4.52 3.32 -6.07
C LEU A 11 -5.30 2.40 -7.04
N SER A 12 -6.41 2.88 -7.58
CA SER A 12 -7.16 2.19 -8.63
C SER A 12 -7.96 3.17 -9.47
N SER A 13 -7.76 3.19 -10.79
CA SER A 13 -8.54 4.00 -11.75
C SER A 13 -8.71 5.47 -11.31
N GLY A 14 -7.64 6.09 -10.84
CA GLY A 14 -7.61 7.49 -10.39
C GLY A 14 -8.16 7.75 -8.97
N LYS A 15 -8.63 6.71 -8.27
CA LYS A 15 -8.96 6.79 -6.84
C LYS A 15 -7.72 6.46 -6.02
N TYR A 16 -7.43 7.30 -5.04
CA TYR A 16 -6.30 7.16 -4.14
C TYR A 16 -6.80 7.28 -2.69
N GLU A 17 -6.40 6.34 -1.85
CA GLU A 17 -6.63 6.36 -0.41
C GLU A 17 -5.34 5.99 0.32
N SER A 18 -5.11 6.57 1.50
CA SER A 18 -3.87 6.37 2.27
C SER A 18 -4.15 6.36 3.77
N TRP A 19 -3.46 5.47 4.48
CA TRP A 19 -3.53 5.32 5.93
C TRP A 19 -2.14 5.38 6.52
N GLU A 20 -1.95 6.32 7.45
CA GLU A 20 -0.69 6.50 8.17
C GLU A 20 -0.65 5.66 9.46
N PHE A 21 0.53 5.16 9.78
CA PHE A 21 0.81 4.31 10.92
C PHE A 21 1.86 4.95 11.83
N GLU A 22 1.71 4.73 13.13
CA GLU A 22 2.65 5.24 14.14
C GLU A 22 4.04 4.61 14.07
N SER A 23 4.16 3.40 13.50
CA SER A 23 5.44 2.72 13.34
C SER A 23 5.51 1.86 12.09
N ARG A 24 6.73 1.63 11.61
CA ARG A 24 7.04 0.72 10.52
C ARG A 24 6.53 -0.69 10.79
N GLU A 25 6.69 -1.23 12.00
CA GLU A 25 6.23 -2.60 12.28
C GLU A 25 4.71 -2.75 12.23
N LYS A 26 3.96 -1.73 12.69
CA LYS A 26 2.49 -1.73 12.58
C LYS A 26 2.06 -1.69 11.11
N ARG A 27 2.70 -0.84 10.31
CA ARG A 27 2.49 -0.74 8.86
C ARG A 27 2.79 -2.06 8.16
N ASP A 28 3.98 -2.64 8.40
CA ASP A 28 4.40 -3.93 7.83
C ASP A 28 3.43 -5.06 8.24
N SER A 29 3.06 -5.15 9.52
CA SER A 29 2.12 -6.17 10.00
C SER A 29 0.75 -6.07 9.31
N PHE A 30 0.24 -4.85 9.15
CA PHE A 30 -1.03 -4.61 8.49
C PHE A 30 -0.97 -4.90 6.99
N TYR A 31 0.10 -4.46 6.33
CA TYR A 31 0.34 -4.72 4.91
C TYR A 31 0.40 -6.22 4.60
N HIS A 32 1.13 -7.01 5.41
CA HIS A 32 1.17 -8.46 5.24
C HIS A 32 -0.20 -9.12 5.45
N LYS A 33 -1.02 -8.63 6.38
CA LYS A 33 -2.40 -9.13 6.55
C LYS A 33 -3.26 -8.86 5.32
N LEU A 34 -3.16 -7.67 4.72
CA LEU A 34 -3.86 -7.34 3.47
C LEU A 34 -3.44 -8.26 2.34
N ILE A 35 -2.13 -8.42 2.11
CA ILE A 35 -1.64 -9.32 1.06
C ILE A 35 -2.13 -10.74 1.29
N HIS A 36 -2.10 -11.22 2.54
CA HIS A 36 -2.55 -12.57 2.86
C HIS A 36 -4.06 -12.76 2.61
N GLU A 37 -4.89 -11.80 3.04
CA GLU A 37 -6.34 -11.83 2.86
C GLU A 37 -6.75 -11.86 1.38
N PHE A 38 -6.04 -11.09 0.54
CA PHE A 38 -6.34 -10.94 -0.88
C PHE A 38 -5.39 -11.74 -1.81
N ASN A 39 -4.63 -12.68 -1.26
CA ASN A 39 -3.58 -13.40 -1.99
C ASN A 39 -4.11 -14.14 -3.23
N ASN A 40 -5.34 -14.63 -3.18
CA ASN A 40 -5.97 -15.36 -4.30
C ASN A 40 -6.34 -14.45 -5.49
N GLN A 41 -6.34 -13.13 -5.29
CA GLN A 41 -6.63 -12.12 -6.32
C GLN A 41 -5.38 -11.32 -6.72
N LYS A 42 -4.20 -11.75 -6.23
CA LYS A 42 -2.92 -11.13 -6.57
C LYS A 42 -2.57 -11.42 -8.03
N ILE A 43 -2.22 -10.36 -8.75
CA ILE A 43 -1.80 -10.46 -10.15
C ILE A 43 -0.28 -10.60 -10.19
N ASN A 44 0.20 -11.75 -10.63
CA ASN A 44 1.62 -11.96 -10.93
C ASN A 44 1.89 -11.50 -12.37
N LYS A 45 2.01 -10.19 -12.60
CA LYS A 45 2.42 -9.64 -13.90
C LYS A 45 3.63 -8.72 -13.72
N GLN A 46 4.49 -8.68 -14.76
CA GLN A 46 5.54 -7.68 -14.83
C GLN A 46 4.90 -6.30 -14.99
N GLU A 47 5.44 -5.28 -14.30
CA GLU A 47 4.89 -3.90 -14.22
C GLU A 47 4.55 -3.29 -15.59
N SER A 48 5.21 -3.73 -16.68
CA SER A 48 5.01 -3.21 -18.04
C SER A 48 3.73 -3.68 -18.75
N GLU A 49 2.96 -4.61 -18.18
CA GLU A 49 1.76 -5.21 -18.84
C GLU A 49 0.45 -4.95 -18.10
N VAL A 50 0.47 -4.11 -17.07
CA VAL A 50 -0.69 -3.88 -16.22
C VAL A 50 -1.41 -2.60 -16.66
N ASP A 51 -2.68 -2.76 -17.03
CA ASP A 51 -3.58 -1.64 -17.32
C ASP A 51 -4.10 -1.09 -15.99
N ASP A 52 -3.57 0.05 -15.55
CA ASP A 52 -3.90 0.72 -14.27
C ASP A 52 -5.40 1.00 -14.08
N THR A 53 -6.18 0.96 -15.17
CA THR A 53 -7.65 1.10 -15.11
C THR A 53 -8.37 -0.19 -14.70
N LYS A 54 -7.65 -1.30 -14.64
CA LYS A 54 -8.18 -2.66 -14.39
C LYS A 54 -7.47 -3.38 -13.25
N VAL A 55 -6.72 -2.65 -12.44
CA VAL A 55 -6.04 -3.21 -11.28
C VAL A 55 -6.20 -2.33 -10.06
N VAL A 56 -5.85 -2.92 -8.93
CA VAL A 56 -5.64 -2.24 -7.66
C VAL A 56 -4.17 -2.34 -7.33
N GLN A 57 -3.52 -1.20 -7.17
CA GLN A 57 -2.18 -1.10 -6.62
C GLN A 57 -2.30 -0.93 -5.10
N LEU A 58 -1.63 -1.80 -4.35
CA LEU A 58 -1.45 -1.65 -2.91
C LEU A 58 0.03 -1.38 -2.62
N SER A 59 0.33 -0.16 -2.18
CA SER A 59 1.69 0.24 -1.80
C SER A 59 1.86 0.24 -0.29
N SER A 60 3.07 -0.11 0.13
CA SER A 60 3.56 0.15 1.48
C SER A 60 4.71 1.15 1.35
N ASN A 61 4.58 2.29 1.99
CA ASN A 61 5.49 3.41 1.84
C ASN A 61 6.14 3.76 3.19
N ASN A 62 7.45 4.03 3.15
CA ASN A 62 8.18 4.62 4.26
C ASN A 62 8.90 5.86 3.74
N LEU A 63 8.72 6.98 4.44
CA LEU A 63 9.49 8.20 4.24
C LEU A 63 10.20 8.52 5.55
N GLU A 64 11.50 8.30 5.60
CA GLU A 64 12.28 8.41 6.84
C GLU A 64 13.33 9.52 6.72
N LEU A 65 13.42 10.37 7.75
CA LEU A 65 14.46 11.41 7.81
C LEU A 65 15.77 10.79 8.30
N GLN A 66 16.80 10.84 7.47
CA GLN A 66 18.14 10.38 7.81
C GLN A 66 18.88 11.39 8.69
N LYS A 67 19.94 10.92 9.37
CA LYS A 67 20.77 11.75 10.26
C LYS A 67 21.41 12.96 9.55
N GLU A 68 21.58 12.89 8.24
CA GLU A 68 22.14 13.95 7.40
C GLU A 68 21.11 14.99 6.97
N GLY A 69 19.84 14.83 7.36
CA GLY A 69 18.74 15.74 7.01
C GLY A 69 18.05 15.41 5.69
N GLU A 70 18.46 14.35 5.01
CA GLU A 70 17.84 13.87 3.77
C GLU A 70 16.70 12.90 4.06
N TYR A 71 15.61 12.98 3.29
CA TYR A 71 14.53 12.00 3.34
C TYR A 71 14.82 10.84 2.39
N VAL A 72 14.72 9.61 2.90
CA VAL A 72 14.80 8.40 2.09
C VAL A 72 13.41 7.79 2.00
N GLN A 73 12.96 7.58 0.77
CA GLN A 73 11.71 6.86 0.49
C GLN A 73 12.00 5.41 0.14
N SER A 74 11.27 4.48 0.75
CA SER A 74 11.23 3.08 0.34
C SER A 74 9.79 2.65 0.13
N MET A 75 9.48 2.06 -1.02
CA MET A 75 8.14 1.59 -1.34
C MET A 75 8.17 0.14 -1.81
N THR A 76 7.16 -0.62 -1.42
CA THR A 76 6.85 -1.95 -1.97
C THR A 76 5.45 -1.91 -2.54
N VAL A 77 5.26 -2.52 -3.70
CA VAL A 77 4.00 -2.47 -4.45
C VAL A 77 3.55 -3.88 -4.76
N GLU A 78 2.25 -4.11 -4.60
CA GLU A 78 1.59 -5.35 -4.99
C GLU A 78 0.34 -5.02 -5.82
N TRP A 79 0.07 -5.87 -6.81
CA TRP A 79 -1.01 -5.66 -7.77
C TRP A 79 -2.10 -6.70 -7.57
N PHE A 80 -3.35 -6.26 -7.63
CA PHE A 80 -4.52 -7.10 -7.49
C PHE A 80 -5.56 -6.79 -8.57
N ASP A 81 -6.50 -7.72 -8.76
CA ASP A 81 -7.64 -7.53 -9.66
C ASP A 81 -8.49 -6.31 -9.27
N TYR A 82 -9.04 -5.58 -10.25
CA TYR A 82 -9.92 -4.42 -10.00
C TYR A 82 -11.05 -4.73 -9.01
N ASP A 83 -11.62 -5.94 -9.08
CA ASP A 83 -12.77 -6.34 -8.28
C ASP A 83 -12.50 -6.35 -6.76
N VAL A 84 -11.23 -6.34 -6.34
CA VAL A 84 -10.90 -6.27 -4.90
C VAL A 84 -10.88 -4.86 -4.32
N PHE A 85 -10.94 -3.80 -5.12
CA PHE A 85 -10.78 -2.43 -4.64
C PHE A 85 -11.70 -2.11 -3.45
N SER A 86 -13.02 -2.23 -3.65
CA SER A 86 -13.99 -1.92 -2.61
C SER A 86 -13.85 -2.83 -1.38
N ARG A 87 -13.58 -4.11 -1.60
CA ARG A 87 -13.39 -5.08 -0.51
C ARG A 87 -12.16 -4.77 0.33
N MET A 88 -11.09 -4.33 -0.33
CA MET A 88 -9.85 -3.94 0.33
C MET A 88 -10.05 -2.65 1.13
N LEU A 89 -10.72 -1.64 0.56
CA LEU A 89 -11.10 -0.43 1.29
C LEU A 89 -11.94 -0.74 2.55
N ASP A 90 -12.98 -1.55 2.39
CA ASP A 90 -13.86 -1.93 3.51
C ASP A 90 -13.09 -2.68 4.60
N PHE A 91 -12.20 -3.59 4.20
CA PHE A 91 -11.35 -4.31 5.15
C PHE A 91 -10.45 -3.34 5.92
N ILE A 92 -9.78 -2.41 5.24
CA ILE A 92 -8.88 -1.46 5.89
C ILE A 92 -9.64 -0.58 6.87
N ASN A 93 -10.74 0.04 6.41
CA ASN A 93 -11.56 0.94 7.21
C ASN A 93 -12.25 0.24 8.39
N SER A 94 -12.46 -1.08 8.34
CA SER A 94 -12.98 -1.84 9.48
C SER A 94 -11.94 -2.12 10.58
N LYS A 95 -10.65 -1.94 10.28
CA LYS A 95 -9.52 -2.24 11.17
C LYS A 95 -8.80 -0.99 11.66
N PHE A 96 -9.11 0.17 11.09
CA PHE A 96 -8.68 1.51 11.52
C PHE A 96 -9.76 2.17 12.37
#